data_AF-A0A9K3P435-F1
#
_entry.id   AF-A0A9K3P435-F1
#
_cell.length_a   1.000
_cell.length_b   1.000
_cell.length_c   1.000
_cell.angle_alpha   90.00
_cell.angle_beta   90.00
_cell.angle_gamma   90.00
#
_symmetry.space_group_name_H-M   'P 1'
#
loop_
_entity.id
_entity.type
_entity.pdbx_description
1 polymer ?
#
loop_
_entity_poly.entity_id
_entity_poly.type
_entity_poly.pdbx_seq_one_letter_code
_entity_poly.pdbx_strand_id
1 'polypeptide(L)' 'MDHGGSGPCARSLQQDPLVVCGSDIMLMILSRLDARSLASTLGVSRRWRSVASSDIIWSKKLCATFDGLIMKMQMKDY' A
#
# COMPACT_ATOMS: atom_id res chain seq x y z
N MET A 1 -44.36 -24.06 -10.08
CA MET A 1 -43.86 -22.68 -10.27
C MET A 1 -42.93 -22.43 -9.10
N ASP A 2 -41.69 -22.84 -9.27
CA ASP A 2 -40.68 -22.90 -8.21
C ASP A 2 -40.10 -21.51 -7.97
N HIS A 3 -40.26 -21.01 -6.74
CA HIS A 3 -39.39 -19.98 -6.19
C HIS A 3 -38.15 -20.68 -5.67
N GLY A 4 -37.00 -20.56 -6.32
CA GLY A 4 -35.82 -21.24 -5.79
C GLY A 4 -34.53 -21.02 -6.54
N GLY A 5 -33.68 -20.16 -5.99
CA GLY A 5 -32.23 -20.31 -6.11
C GLY A 5 -31.60 -19.51 -7.24
N SER A 6 -31.52 -18.19 -7.05
CA SER A 6 -30.30 -17.48 -7.46
C SER A 6 -29.15 -18.17 -6.72
N GLY A 7 -28.49 -19.12 -7.40
CA GLY A 7 -27.29 -19.76 -6.88
C GLY A 7 -26.30 -18.67 -6.49
N PRO A 8 -25.50 -18.86 -5.42
CA PRO A 8 -24.54 -17.85 -5.01
C PRO A 8 -23.68 -17.56 -6.23
N CYS A 9 -23.84 -16.36 -6.80
CA CYS A 9 -22.90 -15.85 -7.77
C CYS A 9 -21.55 -16.12 -7.14
N ALA A 10 -20.76 -17.01 -7.75
CA ALA A 10 -19.41 -17.29 -7.34
C ALA A 10 -18.60 -16.03 -7.64
N ARG A 11 -18.87 -14.96 -6.88
CA ARG A 11 -17.90 -13.92 -6.57
C ARG A 11 -16.83 -14.73 -5.88
N SER A 12 -15.84 -15.14 -6.65
CA SER A 12 -14.60 -15.72 -6.15
C SER A 12 -14.25 -14.86 -4.94
N LEU A 13 -14.45 -15.39 -3.74
CA LEU A 13 -14.11 -14.74 -2.49
C LEU A 13 -12.58 -14.73 -2.49
N GLN A 14 -11.99 -13.85 -3.31
CA GLN A 14 -10.58 -13.57 -3.31
C GLN A 14 -10.30 -13.04 -1.91
N GLN A 15 -9.76 -13.92 -1.08
CA GLN A 15 -9.41 -13.59 0.28
C GLN A 15 -8.49 -12.37 0.24
N ASP A 16 -8.75 -11.41 1.12
CA ASP A 16 -7.89 -10.25 1.26
C ASP A 16 -6.46 -10.76 1.51
N PRO A 17 -5.49 -10.45 0.65
CA PRO A 17 -4.12 -10.93 0.82
C PRO A 17 -3.51 -10.46 2.13
N LEU A 18 -4.05 -9.39 2.73
CA LEU A 18 -3.67 -8.93 4.07
C LEU A 18 -4.13 -9.88 5.19
N VAL A 19 -5.16 -10.69 4.95
CA VAL A 19 -5.61 -11.79 5.84
C VAL A 19 -4.75 -13.04 5.64
N VAL A 20 -4.38 -13.35 4.39
CA VAL A 20 -3.64 -14.56 4.04
C VAL A 20 -2.15 -14.44 4.36
N CYS A 21 -1.52 -13.33 3.96
CA CYS A 21 -0.08 -13.11 4.10
C CYS A 21 0.28 -12.40 5.42
N GLY A 22 -0.68 -11.75 6.07
CA GLY A 22 -0.44 -10.97 7.28
C GLY A 22 0.29 -9.64 7.03
N SER A 23 0.43 -8.86 8.10
CA SER A 23 0.95 -7.48 8.06
C SER A 23 2.42 -7.40 7.63
N ASP A 24 3.27 -8.31 8.11
CA ASP A 24 4.72 -8.25 7.90
C ASP A 24 5.10 -8.48 6.43
N ILE A 25 4.53 -9.50 5.80
CA ILE A 25 4.72 -9.78 4.37
C ILE A 25 4.20 -8.59 3.55
N MET A 26 3.06 -8.02 3.96
CA MET A 26 2.47 -6.88 3.28
C MET A 26 3.34 -5.62 3.39
N LEU A 27 3.92 -5.34 4.56
CA LEU A 27 4.92 -4.28 4.71
C LEU A 27 6.13 -4.51 3.80
N MET A 28 6.57 -5.76 3.67
CA MET A 28 7.67 -6.14 2.78
C MET A 28 7.34 -5.85 1.31
N ILE A 29 6.12 -6.16 0.86
CA ILE A 29 5.64 -5.87 -0.50
C ILE A 29 5.52 -4.36 -0.71
N LEU A 30 4.85 -3.66 0.20
CA LEU A 30 4.63 -2.22 0.14
C LEU A 30 5.95 -1.43 0.16
N SER A 31 6.98 -1.92 0.86
CA SER A 31 8.31 -1.30 0.88
C SER A 31 8.98 -1.24 -0.51
N ARG A 32 8.59 -2.14 -1.42
CA ARG A 32 9.12 -2.20 -2.79
C ARG A 32 8.38 -1.25 -3.73
N LEU A 33 7.18 -0.79 -3.38
CA LEU A 33 6.38 0.12 -4.20
C LEU A 33 6.92 1.55 -4.17
N ASP A 34 6.74 2.29 -5.25
CA ASP A 34 6.99 3.73 -5.27
C ASP A 34 5.96 4.50 -4.45
N ALA A 35 6.33 5.71 -4.01
CA ALA A 35 5.50 6.53 -3.11
C ALA A 35 4.08 6.79 -3.67
N ARG A 36 3.93 6.90 -5.00
CA ARG A 36 2.62 7.04 -5.66
C ARG A 36 1.76 5.78 -5.52
N SER A 37 2.33 4.61 -5.80
CA SER A 37 1.63 3.33 -5.69
C SER A 37 1.30 2.99 -4.23
N LEU A 38 2.18 3.37 -3.31
CA LEU A 38 1.94 3.27 -1.88
C LEU A 38 0.76 4.16 -1.43
N ALA A 39 0.70 5.40 -1.92
CA ALA A 39 -0.41 6.30 -1.64
C ALA A 39 -1.76 5.72 -2.12
N SER A 40 -1.79 5.08 -3.30
CA SER A 40 -2.99 4.40 -3.80
C SER A 40 -3.46 3.27 -2.87
N THR A 41 -2.54 2.55 -2.21
CA THR A 41 -2.91 1.47 -1.27
C THR A 41 -3.60 1.97 0.01
N LEU A 42 -3.44 3.26 0.38
CA LEU A 42 -4.18 3.89 1.49
C LEU A 42 -5.69 3.98 1.20
N GLY A 43 -6.09 3.95 -0.07
CA GLY A 43 -7.47 4.05 -0.53
C GLY A 43 -8.22 2.72 -0.62
N VAL A 44 -7.52 1.58 -0.53
CA VAL A 44 -8.11 0.25 -0.81
C VAL A 44 -9.05 -0.21 0.30
N SER A 45 -8.63 -0.11 1.55
CA SER A 45 -9.47 -0.42 2.72
C SER A 45 -8.86 0.13 4.01
N ARG A 46 -9.63 0.14 5.11
CA ARG A 46 -9.12 0.54 6.43
C ARG A 46 -7.93 -0.30 6.89
N ARG A 47 -7.93 -1.61 6.59
CA ARG A 47 -6.84 -2.52 6.97
C ARG A 47 -5.56 -2.24 6.19
N TRP A 48 -5.70 -2.02 4.89
CA TRP A 48 -4.58 -1.66 4.02
C TRP A 48 -4.00 -0.31 4.39
N ARG A 49 -4.85 0.66 4.75
CA ARG A 49 -4.42 1.97 5.25
C ARG A 49 -3.55 1.84 6.50
N SER A 50 -3.93 0.99 7.46
CA SER A 50 -3.16 0.79 8.69
C SER A 50 -1.74 0.26 8.43
N VAL A 51 -1.55 -0.54 7.39
CA VAL A 51 -0.24 -1.10 7.04
C VAL A 51 0.55 -0.14 6.14
N ALA A 52 -0.11 0.48 5.17
CA ALA A 52 0.49 1.42 4.24
C ALA A 52 0.82 2.79 4.87
N SER A 53 0.20 3.17 5.99
CA SER A 53 0.56 4.37 6.76
C SER A 53 1.75 4.15 7.70
N SER A 54 2.41 3.00 7.65
CA SER A 54 3.55 2.71 8.53
C SER A 54 4.71 3.65 8.23
N ASP A 55 5.14 4.39 9.25
CA ASP A 55 6.25 5.36 9.15
C ASP A 55 7.53 4.72 8.64
N ILE A 56 7.76 3.42 8.88
CA ILE A 56 8.95 2.69 8.42
C ILE A 56 9.07 2.72 6.88
N ILE A 57 7.93 2.67 6.17
CA ILE A 57 7.90 2.70 4.71
C ILE A 57 8.10 4.14 4.21
N TRP A 58 7.38 5.09 4.80
CA TRP A 58 7.46 6.49 4.42
C TRP A 58 8.81 7.11 4.75
N SER A 59 9.45 6.75 5.86
CA SER A 59 10.78 7.22 6.26
C SER A 59 11.82 6.94 5.17
N LYS A 60 11.80 5.72 4.61
CA LYS A 60 12.73 5.31 3.53
C LYS A 60 12.47 6.06 2.23
N LYS A 61 11.19 6.26 1.89
CA LYS A 61 10.79 6.89 0.62
C LYS A 61 10.93 8.42 0.64
N LEU A 62 10.64 9.06 1.78
CA LEU A 62 10.80 10.48 1.98
C LEU A 62 12.28 10.86 2.10
N CYS A 63 13.11 10.10 2.86
CA CYS A 63 14.55 10.38 2.94
C CYS A 63 15.21 10.39 1.56
N ALA A 64 14.96 9.36 0.73
CA ALA A 64 15.50 9.30 -0.63
C ALA A 64 15.01 10.44 -1.54
N THR A 65 13.81 10.98 -1.29
CA THR A 65 13.25 12.11 -2.06
C THR A 65 13.82 13.45 -1.59
N PHE A 66 14.06 13.61 -0.28
CA PHE A 66 14.59 14.84 0.29
C PHE A 66 16.12 14.95 0.20
N ASP A 67 16.87 13.84 0.19
CA ASP A 67 18.33 13.85 -0.04
C ASP A 67 18.69 14.56 -1.36
N GLY A 68 17.93 14.27 -2.43
CA GLY A 68 18.13 14.93 -3.73
C GLY A 68 17.76 16.41 -3.74
N LEU A 69 16.89 16.86 -2.83
CA LEU A 69 16.49 18.27 -2.69
C LEU A 69 17.44 19.05 -1.78
N ILE A 70 17.93 18.45 -0.69
CA ILE A 70 18.96 19.06 0.17
C ILE A 70 20.26 19.24 -0.62
N MET A 71 20.70 18.24 -1.39
CA MET A 71 21.87 18.39 -2.25
C MET A 71 21.66 19.43 -3.36
N LYS A 72 20.45 19.52 -3.94
CA LYS A 72 20.13 20.58 -4.91
C LYS A 72 20.05 21.97 -4.29
N MET A 73 19.63 22.07 -3.02
CA MET A 73 19.56 23.34 -2.31
C MET A 73 20.98 23.80 -1.95
N GLN A 74 21.84 22.89 -1.46
CA GLN A 74 23.26 23.18 -1.17
C GLN A 74 24.12 23.45 -2.42
N MET A 75 23.77 22.90 -3.60
CA MET A 75 24.45 23.22 -4.87
C MET A 75 24.04 24.55 -5.50
N LYS A 76 22.97 25.18 -5.02
CA LYS A 76 22.47 26.45 -5.59
C LYS A 76 22.99 27.69 -4.84
N ASP A 77 23.77 27.44 -3.79
CA ASP A 77 24.42 28.45 -2.94
C ASP A 77 25.96 28.48 -3.14
N TYR A 78 26.49 27.84 -4.20
CA TYR A 78 27.92 27.85 -4.59
C TYR A 78 28.12 28.41 -6.00
#